data_AF-A0A836WI60-F1
#
_entry.id   AF-A0A836WI60-F1
#
_cell.length_a   1.000
_cell.length_b   1.000
_cell.length_c   1.000
_cell.angle_alpha   90.00
_cell.angle_beta   90.00
_cell.angle_gamma   90.00
#
_symmetry.space_group_name_H-M   'P 1'
#
loop_
_entity.id
_entity.type
_entity.pdbx_description
1 polymer ?
#
loop_
_entity_poly.entity_id
_entity_poly.type
_entity_poly.pdbx_seq_one_letter_code
_entity_poly.pdbx_strand_id
1 'polypeptide(L)'
;MLIEFKVTNFRSINSTQTLSMVTAPLKEENLKNNIFSSENKDLQNLVKSAAIYGANAAGKSNLIEAMDFVQNFVRDSAKEKQVGEEINVIPFRLNKVNPTLPSEFELLFYCQSDFI
;
A
#
# COMPACT_ATOMS: atom_id res chain seq x y z
N MET A 1 4.30 -1.24 -11.75
CA MET A 1 3.93 0.06 -11.13
C MET A 1 2.83 -0.16 -10.09
N LEU A 2 2.90 0.49 -8.92
CA LEU A 2 1.85 0.39 -7.90
C LEU A 2 0.56 1.07 -8.39
N ILE A 3 -0.55 0.35 -8.36
CA ILE A 3 -1.90 0.86 -8.63
C ILE A 3 -2.58 1.20 -7.30
N GLU A 4 -2.53 0.27 -6.34
CA GLU A 4 -3.24 0.43 -5.08
C GLU A 4 -2.49 -0.27 -3.95
N PHE A 5 -2.48 0.36 -2.78
CA PHE A 5 -2.06 -0.24 -1.53
C PHE A 5 -3.19 -0.13 -0.51
N LYS A 6 -3.56 -1.25 0.12
CA LYS A 6 -4.48 -1.26 1.26
C LYS A 6 -3.81 -1.83 2.51
N VAL A 7 -4.16 -1.25 3.66
CA VAL A 7 -3.76 -1.76 4.97
C VAL A 7 -4.92 -1.68 5.95
N THR A 8 -5.14 -2.76 6.70
CA THR A 8 -6.13 -2.87 7.78
C THR A 8 -5.45 -3.33 9.06
N ASN A 9 -5.89 -2.80 10.21
CA ASN A 9 -5.46 -3.26 11.53
C ASN A 9 -3.93 -3.28 11.73
N PHE A 10 -3.26 -2.14 11.53
CA PHE A 10 -1.80 -2.01 11.65
C PHE A 10 -1.41 -0.75 12.42
N ARG A 11 -0.70 -0.89 13.56
CA ARG A 11 -0.25 0.22 14.41
C ARG A 11 -1.38 1.21 14.77
N SER A 12 -1.38 2.43 14.20
CA SER A 12 -2.45 3.41 14.44
C SER A 12 -3.64 3.29 13.47
N ILE A 13 -3.58 2.36 12.52
CA ILE A 13 -4.58 2.16 11.48
C ILE A 13 -5.56 1.08 11.96
N ASN A 14 -6.78 1.50 12.31
CA ASN A 14 -7.82 0.59 12.76
C ASN A 14 -8.53 -0.07 11.56
N SER A 15 -9.22 0.75 10.75
CA SER A 15 -9.94 0.33 9.55
C SER A 15 -9.09 0.46 8.29
N THR A 16 -9.50 -0.23 7.23
CA THR A 16 -8.82 -0.23 5.94
C THR A 16 -8.56 1.19 5.43
N GLN A 17 -7.29 1.47 5.14
CA GLN A 17 -6.86 2.67 4.42
C GLN A 17 -6.38 2.26 3.04
N THR A 18 -6.77 3.04 2.02
CA THR A 18 -6.43 2.79 0.62
C THR A 18 -5.64 3.95 0.06
N LEU A 19 -4.41 3.70 -0.40
CA LEU A 19 -3.68 4.60 -1.27
C LEU A 19 -3.88 4.13 -2.72
N SER A 20 -4.66 4.89 -3.48
CA SER A 20 -4.85 4.68 -4.92
C SER A 20 -3.95 5.62 -5.71
N MET A 21 -3.24 5.07 -6.69
CA MET A 21 -2.41 5.80 -7.64
C MET A 21 -3.15 6.09 -8.94
N VAL A 22 -4.44 5.78 -9.03
CA VAL A 22 -5.28 6.11 -10.21
C VAL A 22 -5.42 7.62 -10.33
N THR A 23 -5.20 8.16 -11.54
CA THR A 23 -5.34 9.60 -11.77
C THR A 23 -6.80 10.02 -11.65
N ALA A 24 -7.05 11.14 -10.97
CA ALA A 24 -8.30 11.87 -11.13
C ALA A 24 -8.35 12.55 -12.52
N PRO A 25 -9.55 12.89 -13.04
CA PRO A 25 -9.68 13.70 -14.24
C PRO A 25 -8.89 15.01 -14.09
N LEU A 26 -7.86 15.18 -14.91
CA LEU A 26 -6.95 16.32 -14.78
C LEU A 26 -7.61 17.57 -15.35
N LYS A 27 -7.72 18.60 -14.50
CA LYS A 27 -8.12 19.96 -14.92
C LYS A 27 -6.93 20.81 -15.38
N GLU A 28 -5.71 20.44 -15.02
CA GLU A 28 -4.51 21.26 -15.20
C GLU A 28 -3.46 20.57 -16.07
N GLU A 29 -2.94 21.30 -17.07
CA GLU A 29 -1.97 20.77 -18.03
C GLU A 29 -0.60 20.48 -17.42
N ASN A 30 -0.23 21.17 -16.32
CA ASN A 30 1.08 21.05 -15.68
C ASN A 30 1.33 19.68 -15.01
N LEU A 31 0.28 18.87 -14.83
CA LEU A 31 0.37 17.55 -14.22
C LEU A 31 0.65 16.43 -15.21
N LYS A 32 0.71 16.73 -16.53
CA LYS A 32 0.97 15.74 -17.60
C LYS A 32 2.25 14.93 -17.36
N ASN A 33 3.30 15.54 -16.79
CA ASN A 33 4.57 14.85 -16.52
C ASN A 33 4.48 13.79 -15.40
N ASN A 34 3.52 13.92 -14.48
CA ASN A 34 3.29 12.96 -13.40
C ASN A 34 2.34 11.82 -13.82
N ILE A 35 1.96 11.70 -15.09
CA ILE A 35 1.08 10.64 -15.57
C ILE A 35 1.90 9.48 -16.12
N PHE A 36 1.56 8.27 -15.70
CA PHE A 36 1.89 7.03 -16.37
C PHE A 36 0.66 6.51 -17.11
N SER A 37 0.81 6.31 -18.41
CA SER A 37 -0.20 5.68 -19.28
C SER A 37 0.30 4.31 -19.68
N SER A 38 -0.52 3.28 -19.41
CA SER A 38 -0.27 1.92 -19.85
C SER A 38 -0.64 1.75 -21.32
N GLU A 39 -0.02 0.79 -22.00
CA GLU A 39 -0.43 0.33 -23.33
C GLU A 39 -1.81 -0.35 -23.30
N ASN A 40 -2.20 -0.88 -22.15
CA ASN A 40 -3.53 -1.44 -21.94
C ASN A 40 -4.56 -0.30 -21.83
N LYS A 41 -5.38 -0.15 -22.86
CA LYS A 41 -6.41 0.91 -22.95
C LYS A 41 -7.54 0.76 -21.92
N ASP A 42 -7.72 -0.43 -21.36
CA ASP A 42 -8.73 -0.67 -20.31
C ASP A 42 -8.19 -0.26 -18.92
N LEU A 43 -6.88 -0.04 -18.78
CA LEU A 43 -6.29 0.44 -17.54
C LEU A 43 -6.36 1.97 -17.47
N GLN A 44 -6.90 2.48 -16.38
CA GLN A 44 -6.88 3.92 -16.10
C GLN A 44 -5.44 4.42 -15.93
N ASN A 45 -5.22 5.67 -16.32
CA ASN A 45 -3.94 6.36 -16.10
C ASN A 45 -3.59 6.37 -14.60
N LEU A 46 -2.29 6.30 -14.30
CA LEU A 46 -1.75 6.33 -12.95
C LEU A 46 -0.87 7.54 -12.72
N VAL A 47 -0.70 7.98 -11.47
CA VAL A 47 0.30 8.98 -11.10
C VAL A 47 1.64 8.35 -10.77
N LYS A 48 2.76 8.95 -11.19
CA LYS A 48 4.13 8.46 -10.89
C LYS A 48 4.55 8.78 -9.46
N SER A 49 3.98 9.84 -8.89
CA SER A 49 4.26 10.31 -7.54
C SER A 49 2.99 10.80 -6.86
N ALA A 50 2.93 10.63 -5.54
CA ALA A 50 1.85 11.08 -4.68
C ALA A 50 2.42 11.73 -3.42
N ALA A 51 1.69 12.67 -2.84
CA ALA A 51 2.02 13.31 -1.59
C ALA A 51 0.94 13.02 -0.53
N ILE A 52 1.35 12.62 0.66
CA ILE A 52 0.46 12.21 1.75
C ILE A 52 0.47 13.31 2.82
N TYR A 53 -0.67 14.01 2.95
CA TYR A 53 -0.85 15.10 3.90
C TYR A 53 -1.79 14.70 5.04
N GLY A 54 -1.73 15.44 6.14
CA GLY A 54 -2.58 15.22 7.32
C GLY A 54 -1.96 15.79 8.58
N ALA A 55 -2.76 15.92 9.63
CA ALA A 55 -2.32 16.43 10.93
C ALA A 55 -1.17 15.60 11.54
N ASN A 56 -0.48 16.17 12.52
CA ASN A 56 0.50 15.43 13.32
C ASN A 56 -0.19 14.23 14.00
N ALA A 57 0.52 13.11 14.10
CA ALA A 57 0.00 11.84 14.63
C ALA A 57 -1.20 11.23 13.89
N ALA A 58 -1.60 11.74 12.72
CA ALA A 58 -2.69 11.16 11.91
C ALA A 58 -2.37 9.80 11.26
N GLY A 59 -1.21 9.19 11.55
CA GLY A 59 -0.85 7.86 11.03
C GLY A 59 -0.11 7.85 9.68
N LYS A 60 0.30 9.01 9.15
CA LYS A 60 1.05 9.10 7.87
C LYS A 60 2.30 8.21 7.85
N SER A 61 3.13 8.28 8.89
CA SER A 61 4.33 7.44 9.00
C SER A 61 3.97 5.96 9.10
N ASN A 62 2.90 5.61 9.81
CA ASN A 62 2.45 4.22 9.93
C ASN A 62 1.96 3.64 8.60
N LEU A 63 1.42 4.47 7.68
CA LEU A 63 1.10 4.02 6.33
C LEU A 63 2.36 3.66 5.53
N ILE A 64 3.43 4.45 5.66
CA ILE A 64 4.73 4.15 5.04
C ILE A 64 5.39 2.93 5.69
N GLU A 65 5.36 2.82 7.01
CA GLU A 65 5.85 1.64 7.75
C GLU A 65 5.08 0.36 7.38
N ALA A 66 3.79 0.45 7.04
CA ALA A 66 3.01 -0.68 6.56
C ALA A 66 3.53 -1.19 5.20
N MET A 67 3.88 -0.27 4.29
CA MET A 67 4.48 -0.61 3.00
C MET A 67 5.87 -1.23 3.16
N ASP A 68 6.71 -0.66 4.02
CA ASP A 68 8.03 -1.20 4.33
C ASP A 68 7.92 -2.60 4.96
N PHE A 69 7.01 -2.77 5.93
CA PHE A 69 6.74 -4.06 6.55
C PHE A 69 6.40 -5.14 5.53
N VAL A 70 5.44 -4.91 4.64
CA VAL A 70 5.01 -5.93 3.67
C VAL A 70 6.09 -6.18 2.61
N GLN A 71 6.84 -5.15 2.20
CA GLN A 71 7.96 -5.31 1.28
C GLN A 71 9.04 -6.23 1.86
N ASN A 72 9.47 -5.97 3.09
CA ASN A 72 10.47 -6.80 3.78
C ASN A 72 9.92 -8.19 4.05
N PHE A 73 8.67 -8.28 4.52
CA PHE A 73 7.99 -9.55 4.75
C PHE A 73 7.99 -10.44 3.51
N VAL A 74 7.62 -9.91 2.33
CA VAL A 74 7.61 -10.67 1.08
C VAL A 74 9.03 -11.07 0.66
N ARG A 75 10.00 -10.14 0.73
CA ARG A 75 11.39 -10.39 0.30
C ARG A 75 12.09 -11.45 1.14
N ASP A 76 11.85 -11.45 2.45
CA ASP A 76 12.58 -12.30 3.40
C ASP A 76 11.80 -13.59 3.75
N SER A 77 10.55 -13.69 3.30
CA SER A 77 9.63 -14.83 3.57
C SER A 77 10.23 -16.20 3.27
N ALA A 78 11.01 -16.34 2.19
CA ALA A 78 11.56 -17.62 1.76
C ALA A 78 12.85 -18.05 2.48
N LYS A 79 13.54 -17.10 3.16
CA LYS A 79 14.86 -17.34 3.76
C LYS A 79 14.81 -17.43 5.28
N GLU A 80 13.99 -16.60 5.90
CA GLU A 80 14.09 -16.33 7.34
C GLU A 80 12.84 -16.77 8.12
N LYS A 81 11.80 -17.28 7.44
CA LYS A 81 10.55 -17.65 8.09
C LYS A 81 10.11 -19.06 7.76
N GLN A 82 9.71 -19.81 8.78
CA GLN A 82 9.15 -21.14 8.62
C GLN A 82 7.63 -21.12 8.73
N VAL A 83 6.99 -22.14 8.15
CA VAL A 83 5.55 -22.34 8.29
C VAL A 83 5.21 -22.52 9.78
N GLY A 84 4.26 -21.73 10.28
CA GLY A 84 3.82 -21.76 11.67
C GLY A 84 4.56 -20.80 12.61
N GLU A 85 5.60 -20.11 12.12
CA GLU A 85 6.24 -19.03 12.87
C GLU A 85 5.32 -17.79 12.94
N GLU A 86 5.28 -17.15 14.11
CA GLU A 86 4.47 -15.94 14.29
C GLU A 86 5.01 -14.79 13.43
N ILE A 87 4.09 -14.08 12.80
CA ILE A 87 4.42 -12.85 12.08
C ILE A 87 4.52 -11.73 13.11
N ASN A 88 5.72 -11.16 13.28
CA ASN A 88 5.97 -10.00 14.15
C ASN A 88 5.35 -8.70 13.59
N VAL A 89 4.03 -8.68 13.44
CA VAL A 89 3.23 -7.52 13.06
C VAL A 89 2.63 -6.90 14.32
N ILE A 90 2.55 -5.57 14.36
CA ILE A 90 1.91 -4.85 15.46
C ILE A 90 0.52 -4.41 14.98
N PRO A 91 -0.57 -5.06 15.45
CA PRO A 91 -1.92 -4.67 15.08
C PRO A 91 -2.34 -3.35 15.73
N PHE A 92 -3.54 -2.87 15.43
CA PHE A 92 -4.14 -1.75 16.16
C PHE A 92 -4.46 -2.15 17.60
N ARG A 93 -4.02 -1.33 18.58
CA ARG A 93 -4.08 -1.69 20.01
C ARG A 93 -4.96 -0.78 20.87
N LEU A 94 -5.64 0.20 20.31
CA LEU A 94 -6.48 1.13 21.10
C LEU A 94 -7.90 0.59 21.38
N ASN A 95 -8.15 -0.69 21.10
CA ASN A 95 -9.35 -1.39 21.55
C ASN A 95 -9.04 -2.86 21.85
N LYS A 96 -10.01 -3.57 22.44
CA LYS A 96 -9.85 -4.97 22.89
C LYS A 96 -9.99 -6.01 21.77
N VAL A 97 -10.51 -5.63 20.61
CA VAL A 97 -10.88 -6.57 19.53
C VAL A 97 -9.73 -6.71 18.54
N ASN A 98 -9.18 -5.60 18.07
CA ASN A 98 -8.14 -5.58 17.04
C ASN A 98 -6.85 -6.36 17.36
N PRO A 99 -6.36 -6.43 18.62
CA PRO A 99 -5.19 -7.23 18.94
C PRO A 99 -5.34 -8.73 18.65
N THR A 100 -6.58 -9.25 18.56
CA THR A 100 -6.86 -10.64 18.24
C THR A 100 -7.23 -10.86 16.77
N LEU A 101 -7.30 -9.79 15.97
CA LEU A 101 -7.58 -9.84 14.55
C LEU A 101 -6.28 -9.77 13.74
N PRO A 102 -6.22 -10.39 12.55
CA PRO A 102 -5.05 -10.27 11.69
C PRO A 102 -4.87 -8.82 11.19
N SER A 103 -3.63 -8.46 10.86
CA SER A 103 -3.34 -7.32 10.00
C SER A 103 -3.44 -7.77 8.55
N GLU A 104 -4.09 -6.97 7.71
CA GLU A 104 -4.27 -7.29 6.29
C GLU A 104 -3.58 -6.25 5.42
N PHE A 105 -2.93 -6.72 4.36
CA PHE A 105 -2.21 -5.88 3.40
C PHE A 105 -2.56 -6.35 1.99
N GLU A 106 -2.97 -5.43 1.13
CA GLU A 106 -3.22 -5.70 -0.29
C GLU A 106 -2.36 -4.78 -1.14
N LEU A 107 -1.75 -5.34 -2.18
CA LEU A 107 -0.98 -4.59 -3.16
C LEU A 107 -1.46 -4.97 -4.56
N LEU A 108 -1.89 -3.98 -5.32
CA LEU A 108 -2.24 -4.13 -6.73
C LEU A 108 -1.18 -3.45 -7.58
N PHE A 109 -0.60 -4.19 -8.52
CA PHE A 109 0.43 -3.67 -9.41
C PHE A 109 0.05 -3.85 -10.87
N TYR A 110 0.38 -2.84 -11.68
CA TYR A 110 0.52 -3.02 -13.12
C TYR A 110 1.85 -3.73 -13.39
N CYS A 111 1.78 -4.85 -14.11
CA CYS A 111 2.95 -5.56 -14.63
C CYS A 111 2.84 -5.60 -16.16
N GLN A 112 3.89 -5.18 -16.85
CA GLN A 112 3.98 -5.39 -18.30
C GLN A 112 4.45 -6.83 -18.51
N SER A 113 3.74 -7.56 -19.36
CA SER A 113 4.03 -8.96 -19.66
C SER A 113 5.31 -9.08 -20.50
N ASP A 114 6.47 -8.94 -19.89
CA ASP A 114 7.77 -9.28 -20.51
C ASP A 114 8.24 -10.64 -19.97
N PHE A 115 7.36 -11.65 -20.02
CA PHE A 115 7.79 -13.03 -19.83
C PHE A 115 8.31 -13.56 -21.17
N ILE A 116 9.64 -13.63 -21.28
CA ILE A 116 10.36 -14.51 -22.20
C ILE A 116 10.00 -15.97 -21.87
#